data_AF-A0A383DFE6-F1
#
_entry.id   AF-A0A383DFE6-F1
#
_cell.length_a   1.000
_cell.length_b   1.000
_cell.length_c   1.000
_cell.angle_alpha   90.00
_cell.angle_beta   90.00
_cell.angle_gamma   90.00
#
_symmetry.space_group_name_H-M   'P 1'
#
loop_
_entity.id
_entity.type
_entity.pdbx_description
1 polymer ?
#
loop_
_entity_poly.entity_id
_entity_poly.type
_entity_poly.pdbx_seq_one_letter_code
_entity_poly.pdbx_strand_id
1 'polypeptide(L)'
;MIHSTAIIDPKAEMPVSVSVGPFAVIDAGVKMGEGCVIGPHVHLTGETKLGKRNIIHGGAIIGEAPQDLNYKGEPTRLRIGDDNVFREHVTLHRSNSLEEDT
;
A
#
# COMPACT_ATOMS: atom_id res chain seq x y z
N MET A 1 12.58 8.51 -6.95
CA MET A 1 13.34 9.16 -5.85
C MET A 1 12.77 8.64 -4.54
N ILE A 2 13.59 8.04 -3.68
CA ILE A 2 13.16 7.56 -2.36
C ILE A 2 13.77 8.49 -1.33
N HIS A 3 12.95 9.12 -0.50
CA HIS A 3 13.45 9.97 0.57
C HIS A 3 14.21 9.13 1.61
N SER A 4 15.30 9.66 2.16
CA SER A 4 16.20 8.93 3.07
C SER A 4 15.55 8.52 4.40
N THR A 5 14.42 9.12 4.75
CA THR A 5 13.64 8.80 5.96
C THR A 5 12.47 7.84 5.71
N ALA A 6 12.26 7.39 4.47
CA ALA A 6 11.30 6.33 4.20
C ALA A 6 11.83 5.00 4.75
N ILE A 7 10.94 4.22 5.37
CA ILE A 7 11.24 2.88 5.86
C ILE A 7 10.61 1.90 4.89
N ILE A 8 11.43 1.11 4.21
CA ILE A 8 10.98 0.17 3.19
C ILE A 8 11.55 -1.19 3.55
N ASP A 9 10.67 -2.17 3.76
CA ASP A 9 11.10 -3.54 3.97
C ASP A 9 11.82 -4.07 2.71
N PRO A 10 12.97 -4.75 2.84
CA PRO A 10 13.72 -5.30 1.69
C PRO A 10 12.94 -6.29 0.82
N LYS A 11 11.83 -6.87 1.32
CA LYS A 11 10.97 -7.80 0.59
C LYS A 11 9.87 -7.10 -0.21
N ALA A 12 9.63 -5.81 0.00
CA ALA A 12 8.68 -5.06 -0.81
C ALA A 12 9.13 -5.02 -2.29
N GLU A 13 8.22 -5.29 -3.21
CA GLU A 13 8.52 -5.35 -4.65
C GLU A 13 8.13 -4.02 -5.32
N MET A 14 9.14 -3.22 -5.66
CA MET A 14 8.94 -1.87 -6.20
C MET A 14 9.93 -1.57 -7.35
N PRO A 15 9.43 -1.14 -8.52
CA PRO A 15 10.28 -0.68 -9.62
C PRO A 15 11.06 0.60 -9.28
N VAL A 16 12.23 0.77 -9.91
CA VAL A 16 13.10 1.96 -9.74
C VAL A 16 12.41 3.30 -10.04
N SER A 17 11.36 3.25 -10.87
CA SER A 17 10.56 4.42 -11.27
C SER A 17 9.69 5.00 -10.15
N VAL A 18 9.46 4.26 -9.06
CA VAL A 18 8.60 4.72 -7.97
C VAL A 18 9.26 5.84 -7.16
N SER A 19 8.46 6.81 -6.74
CA SER A 19 8.88 7.84 -5.80
C SER A 19 8.22 7.68 -4.45
N VAL A 20 8.99 7.82 -3.38
CA VAL A 20 8.53 7.66 -2.00
C VAL A 20 8.93 8.88 -1.18
N GLY A 21 7.93 9.55 -0.59
CA GLY A 21 8.08 10.72 0.25
C GLY A 21 8.66 10.43 1.64
N PRO A 22 8.98 11.48 2.42
CA PRO A 22 9.56 11.33 3.75
C PRO A 22 8.63 10.59 4.71
N PHE A 23 9.21 9.76 5.57
CA PHE A 23 8.51 9.04 6.64
C PHE A 23 7.40 8.09 6.18
N ALA A 24 7.33 7.75 4.89
CA ALA A 24 6.48 6.66 4.43
C ALA A 24 7.02 5.31 4.95
N VAL A 25 6.12 4.38 5.22
CA VAL A 25 6.43 3.01 5.65
C VAL A 25 5.83 2.04 4.63
N ILE A 26 6.65 1.15 4.08
CA ILE A 26 6.25 0.15 3.08
C ILE A 26 6.68 -1.23 3.59
N ASP A 27 5.71 -2.08 3.93
CA ASP A 27 5.99 -3.40 4.52
C ASP A 27 6.23 -4.50 3.48
N ALA A 28 6.78 -5.63 3.95
CA ALA A 28 7.24 -6.77 3.14
C ALA A 28 6.22 -7.33 2.13
N GLY A 29 4.93 -7.23 2.42
CA GLY A 29 3.86 -7.80 1.59
C GLY A 29 3.44 -6.93 0.41
N VAL A 30 3.99 -5.72 0.30
CA VAL A 30 3.57 -4.74 -0.70
C VAL A 30 4.27 -4.96 -2.03
N LYS A 31 3.47 -4.95 -3.10
CA LYS A 31 3.94 -4.98 -4.49
C LYS A 31 3.33 -3.81 -5.24
N MET A 32 4.12 -3.10 -6.06
CA MET A 32 3.59 -1.97 -6.83
C MET A 32 4.13 -1.88 -8.24
N GLY A 33 3.33 -1.32 -9.14
CA GLY A 33 3.70 -1.06 -10.53
C GLY A 33 4.59 0.17 -10.71
N GLU A 34 5.00 0.39 -11.96
CA GLU A 34 5.85 1.51 -12.36
C GLU A 34 5.15 2.86 -12.19
N GLY A 35 5.94 3.90 -11.91
CA GLY A 35 5.49 5.29 -11.89
C GLY A 35 4.56 5.66 -10.74
N CYS A 36 4.40 4.81 -9.73
CA CYS A 36 3.65 5.17 -8.52
C CYS A 36 4.35 6.29 -7.74
N VAL A 37 3.53 7.14 -7.11
CA VAL A 37 3.98 8.26 -6.28
C VAL A 37 3.39 8.09 -4.89
N ILE A 38 4.25 7.81 -3.91
CA ILE A 38 3.88 7.60 -2.52
C ILE A 38 4.21 8.87 -1.73
N GLY A 39 3.19 9.51 -1.17
CA GLY A 39 3.30 10.73 -0.39
C GLY A 39 3.98 10.54 0.97
N PRO A 40 4.22 11.65 1.70
CA PRO A 40 4.82 11.58 3.03
C PRO A 40 3.89 10.89 4.03
N HIS A 41 4.45 10.20 5.02
CA HIS A 41 3.68 9.54 6.09
C HIS A 41 2.64 8.51 5.61
N VAL A 42 2.72 8.02 4.38
CA VAL A 42 1.87 6.92 3.92
C VAL A 42 2.34 5.61 4.56
N HIS A 43 1.40 4.77 4.97
CA HIS A 43 1.68 3.40 5.39
C HIS A 43 1.04 2.42 4.41
N LEU A 44 1.88 1.67 3.69
CA LEU A 44 1.46 0.55 2.83
C LEU A 44 1.81 -0.76 3.54
N THR A 45 0.81 -1.61 3.75
CA THR A 45 0.98 -2.85 4.51
C THR A 45 0.15 -4.01 3.96
N GLY A 46 0.24 -5.18 4.62
CA GLY A 46 -0.49 -6.39 4.28
C GLY A 46 -0.12 -6.98 2.91
N GLU A 47 -0.90 -7.97 2.46
CA GLU A 47 -0.76 -8.53 1.10
C GLU A 47 -1.43 -7.61 0.06
N THR A 48 -0.76 -6.49 -0.23
CA THR A 48 -1.29 -5.40 -1.05
C THR A 48 -0.57 -5.30 -2.37
N LYS A 49 -1.32 -5.34 -3.47
CA LYS A 49 -0.80 -5.10 -4.82
C LYS A 49 -1.38 -3.82 -5.40
N LEU A 50 -0.52 -2.91 -5.83
CA LEU A 50 -0.87 -1.71 -6.58
C LEU A 50 -0.44 -1.88 -8.04
N GLY A 51 -1.29 -1.45 -8.97
CA GLY A 51 -0.94 -1.29 -10.37
C GLY A 51 0.02 -0.12 -10.60
N LYS A 52 0.05 0.39 -11.83
CA LYS A 52 0.95 1.45 -12.28
C LYS A 52 0.37 2.85 -12.05
N ARG A 53 1.24 3.84 -11.94
CA ARG A 53 0.91 5.28 -11.94
C ARG A 53 -0.14 5.70 -10.90
N ASN A 54 -0.21 4.98 -9.78
CA ASN A 54 -1.06 5.37 -8.67
C ASN A 54 -0.41 6.53 -7.89
N ILE A 55 -1.22 7.49 -7.46
CA ILE A 55 -0.79 8.61 -6.62
C ILE A 55 -1.44 8.46 -5.25
N ILE A 56 -0.62 8.26 -4.22
CA ILE A 56 -1.06 8.13 -2.83
C ILE A 56 -0.66 9.39 -2.08
N HIS A 57 -1.63 10.19 -1.65
CA HIS A 57 -1.39 11.40 -0.88
C HIS A 57 -1.06 11.10 0.59
N GLY A 58 -0.51 12.11 1.27
CA GLY A 58 0.10 11.94 2.58
C GLY A 58 -0.85 11.43 3.67
N GLY A 59 -0.29 10.62 4.58
CA GLY A 59 -1.02 10.08 5.73
C GLY A 59 -2.08 9.01 5.42
N ALA A 60 -2.13 8.49 4.20
CA ALA A 60 -2.99 7.36 3.85
C ALA A 60 -2.49 6.05 4.48
N ILE A 61 -3.42 5.16 4.83
CA ILE A 61 -3.12 3.82 5.37
C ILE A 61 -3.79 2.78 4.46
N ILE A 62 -3.01 1.97 3.76
CA ILE A 62 -3.50 1.09 2.71
C ILE A 62 -3.00 -0.33 2.94
N GLY A 63 -3.95 -1.28 3.00
CA GLY A 63 -3.67 -2.71 3.14
C GLY A 63 -3.76 -3.25 4.56
N GLU A 64 -4.27 -2.46 5.50
CA GLU A 64 -4.48 -2.93 6.87
C GLU A 64 -5.55 -4.05 6.93
N ALA A 65 -5.58 -4.77 8.06
CA ALA A 65 -6.60 -5.76 8.33
C ALA A 65 -8.02 -5.15 8.27
N PRO A 66 -9.03 -5.93 7.84
CA PRO A 66 -10.43 -5.49 7.89
C PRO A 66 -10.87 -5.22 9.33
N GLN A 67 -11.82 -4.30 9.48
CA GLN A 67 -12.47 -3.99 10.75
C GLN A 67 -13.65 -4.93 11.05
N ASP A 68 -13.56 -6.18 10.59
CA ASP A 68 -14.58 -7.22 10.79
C ASP A 68 -14.28 -8.01 12.07
N LEU A 69 -15.27 -8.16 12.95
CA LEU A 69 -15.16 -8.92 14.20
C LEU A 69 -14.87 -10.42 14.00
N ASN A 70 -15.23 -10.95 12.82
CA ASN A 70 -15.04 -12.35 12.47
C ASN A 70 -13.66 -12.64 11.90
N TYR A 71 -12.92 -11.63 11.42
CA TYR A 71 -11.57 -11.80 10.90
C TYR A 71 -10.61 -12.29 12.00
N LYS A 72 -9.84 -13.34 11.71
CA LYS A 72 -8.92 -14.00 12.66
C LYS A 72 -7.45 -13.86 12.29
N GLY A 73 -7.11 -12.95 11.39
CA GLY A 73 -5.72 -12.71 10.98
C GLY A 73 -5.31 -13.50 9.74
N GLU A 74 -6.27 -13.96 8.94
CA GLU A 74 -6.04 -14.65 7.69
C GLU A 74 -5.22 -13.78 6.71
N PRO A 75 -4.39 -14.38 5.84
CA PRO A 75 -3.62 -13.65 4.84
C PRO A 75 -4.50 -13.20 3.66
N THR A 76 -5.48 -12.33 3.95
CA THR A 76 -6.36 -11.72 2.95
C THR A 76 -5.64 -10.63 2.18
N ARG A 77 -6.30 -10.07 1.16
CA ARG A 77 -5.63 -9.32 0.09
C ARG A 77 -6.33 -8.00 -0.25
N LEU A 78 -5.55 -7.10 -0.84
CA LEU A 78 -6.01 -5.86 -1.49
C LEU A 78 -5.39 -5.75 -2.88
N ARG A 79 -6.19 -5.38 -3.89
CA ARG A 79 -5.78 -5.21 -5.29
C ARG A 79 -6.23 -3.85 -5.83
N ILE A 80 -5.26 -2.96 -5.99
CA ILE A 80 -5.46 -1.64 -6.60
C ILE A 80 -5.02 -1.70 -8.07
N GLY A 81 -5.85 -1.17 -8.96
CA GLY A 81 -5.56 -1.09 -10.41
C GLY A 81 -4.53 -0.01 -10.76
N ASP A 82 -4.62 0.49 -12.00
CA ASP A 82 -3.74 1.55 -12.53
C ASP A 82 -4.40 2.93 -12.42
N ASP A 83 -3.60 4.00 -12.44
CA ASP A 83 -4.03 5.40 -12.62
C ASP A 83 -5.02 5.93 -11.56
N ASN A 84 -4.98 5.40 -10.33
CA ASN A 84 -5.82 5.90 -9.25
C ASN A 84 -5.16 7.06 -8.49
N VAL A 85 -6.00 7.91 -7.90
CA VAL A 85 -5.56 8.98 -6.99
C VAL A 85 -6.26 8.79 -5.65
N PHE A 86 -5.50 8.42 -4.63
CA PHE A 86 -5.99 8.32 -3.26
C PHE A 86 -5.55 9.56 -2.49
N ARG A 87 -6.53 10.31 -1.99
CA ARG A 87 -6.30 11.56 -1.26
C ARG A 87 -5.87 11.30 0.19
N GLU A 88 -5.52 12.38 0.87
CA GLU A 88 -4.96 12.37 2.22
C GLU A 88 -5.86 11.59 3.19
N HIS A 89 -5.25 10.84 4.10
CA HIS A 89 -5.92 10.09 5.18
C HIS A 89 -6.96 9.05 4.73
N VAL A 90 -6.98 8.67 3.45
CA VAL A 90 -7.76 7.52 3.01
C VAL A 90 -7.26 6.26 3.70
N THR A 91 -8.21 5.47 4.19
CA THR A 91 -7.95 4.12 4.71
C THR A 91 -8.53 3.08 3.77
N LEU A 92 -7.73 2.09 3.39
CA LEU A 92 -8.16 0.94 2.61
C LEU A 92 -7.75 -0.33 3.35
N HIS A 93 -8.70 -1.22 3.57
CA HIS A 93 -8.47 -2.49 4.24
C HIS A 93 -8.54 -3.65 3.26
N ARG A 94 -7.80 -4.73 3.57
CA ARG A 94 -7.91 -6.01 2.88
C ARG A 94 -9.27 -6.65 3.13
N SER A 95 -9.61 -7.63 2.31
CA SER A 95 -10.83 -8.44 2.46
C SER A 95 -10.86 -9.13 3.83
N ASN A 96 -12.05 -9.55 4.28
CA ASN A 96 -12.24 -10.44 5.44
C ASN A 96 -12.22 -11.93 5.06
N SER A 97 -12.16 -12.25 3.77
CA SER A 97 -12.15 -13.62 3.23
C SER A 97 -10.93 -13.87 2.36
N LEU A 98 -10.53 -15.14 2.23
CA LEU A 98 -9.49 -15.58 1.30
C LEU A 98 -10.01 -15.78 -0.13
N GLU A 99 -11.32 -15.90 -0.30
CA GLU A 99 -11.95 -16.14 -1.60
C GLU A 99 -12.04 -14.88 -2.45
N GLU A 100 -11.97 -13.72 -1.81
CA GLU A 100 -12.16 -12.42 -2.43
C GLU A 100 -11.01 -11.48 -2.07
N ASP A 101 -10.64 -10.64 -3.04
CA ASP A 101 -9.74 -9.52 -2.84
C ASP A 101 -10.59 -8.24 -2.74
N THR A 102 -10.16 -7.26 -1.93
CA THR A 102 -10.68 -5.88 -2.01
C THR A 102 -10.17 -5.19 -3.27
#